data_AF-A0A242BZ13-F1
#
_entry.id   AF-A0A242BZ13-F1
#
_cell.length_a   1.000
_cell.length_b   1.000
_cell.length_c   1.000
_cell.angle_alpha   90.00
_cell.angle_beta   90.00
_cell.angle_gamma   90.00
#
_symmetry.space_group_name_H-M   'P 1'
#
loop_
_entity.id
_entity.type
_entity.pdbx_description
1 polymer ?
#
loop_
_entity_poly.entity_id
_entity_poly.type
_entity_poly.pdbx_seq_one_letter_code
_entity_poly.pdbx_strand_id
1 'polypeptide(L)' 'MEIIKKVLVFILSCAAISLILPLGYFIINLVFLGASFSEAFHDFLLTFGLMFVVTFIGLLWNKKDE' A
#
# COMPACT_ATOMS: atom_id res chain seq x y z
N MET A 1 -18.59 -19.15 1.94
CA MET A 1 -18.26 -17.95 2.74
C MET A 1 -16.78 -17.88 3.13
N GLU A 2 -16.12 -19.01 3.39
CA GLU A 2 -14.70 -19.04 3.80
C GLU A 2 -13.70 -18.52 2.75
N ILE A 3 -13.93 -18.80 1.46
CA ILE A 3 -13.06 -18.33 0.37
C ILE A 3 -13.05 -16.81 0.31
N ILE A 4 -14.22 -16.18 0.41
CA ILE A 4 -14.36 -14.71 0.42
C ILE A 4 -13.57 -14.12 1.59
N LYS A 5 -13.68 -14.73 2.79
CA LYS A 5 -12.92 -14.30 3.97
C LYS A 5 -11.41 -14.38 3.74
N LYS A 6 -10.90 -15.47 3.15
CA LYS A 6 -9.46 -15.63 2.85
C LYS A 6 -8.96 -14.59 1.85
N VAL A 7 -9.73 -14.31 0.79
CA VAL A 7 -9.39 -13.28 -0.20
C VAL A 7 -9.38 -11.90 0.44
N LEU A 8 -10.35 -11.60 1.29
CA LEU A 8 -10.46 -10.31 1.96
C LEU A 8 -9.31 -10.09 2.95
N VAL A 9 -8.94 -11.11 3.73
CA VAL A 9 -7.75 -11.07 4.60
C VAL A 9 -6.48 -10.84 3.79
N PHE A 10 -6.32 -11.54 2.66
CA PHE A 10 -5.16 -11.36 1.78
C PHE A 10 -5.04 -9.93 1.25
N ILE A 11 -6.15 -9.35 0.75
CA ILE A 11 -6.19 -7.96 0.28
C ILE A 11 -5.84 -6.99 1.40
N LEU A 12 -6.40 -7.19 2.60
CA LEU A 12 -6.10 -6.36 3.77
C LEU A 12 -4.63 -6.44 4.18
N SER A 13 -4.03 -7.64 4.14
CA SER A 13 -2.60 -7.82 4.41
C SER A 13 -1.75 -7.08 3.39
N CYS A 14 -2.08 -7.18 2.10
CA CYS A 14 -1.41 -6.40 1.06
C CYS A 14 -1.53 -4.91 1.34
N ALA A 15 -2.72 -4.39 1.62
CA ALA A 15 -2.95 -2.99 1.94
C ALA A 15 -2.13 -2.53 3.15
N ALA A 16 -2.07 -3.34 4.22
CA ALA A 16 -1.31 -3.02 5.42
C ALA A 16 0.21 -2.91 5.16
N ILE A 17 0.79 -3.88 4.43
CA ILE A 17 2.22 -3.86 4.05
C ILE A 17 2.52 -2.64 3.17
N SER A 18 1.64 -2.38 2.19
CA SER A 18 1.81 -1.31 1.22
C SER A 18 1.71 0.08 1.82
N LEU A 19 1.08 0.23 2.98
CA LEU A 19 0.85 1.52 3.64
C LEU A 19 2.11 2.07 4.32
N ILE A 20 3.03 1.21 4.77
CA ILE A 20 4.14 1.59 5.68
C ILE A 20 5.02 2.69 5.07
N LEU A 21 5.49 2.48 3.85
CA LEU A 21 6.37 3.43 3.14
C LEU A 21 5.65 4.71 2.71
N PRO A 22 4.49 4.65 2.02
CA PRO A 22 3.72 5.84 1.67
C PRO A 22 3.35 6.70 2.87
N LEU A 23 2.98 6.11 4.00
CA LEU A 23 2.63 6.86 5.21
C LEU A 23 3.84 7.64 5.76
N GLY A 24 5.02 6.99 5.81
CA GLY A 24 6.26 7.66 6.18
C GLY A 24 6.59 8.82 5.23
N TYR A 25 6.46 8.60 3.92
CA TYR A 25 6.71 9.62 2.90
C TYR A 25 5.72 10.79 3.01
N PHE A 26 4.45 10.51 3.26
CA PHE A 26 3.42 11.52 3.47
C PHE A 26 3.76 12.46 4.63
N ILE A 27 4.18 11.91 5.77
CA ILE A 27 4.58 12.70 6.94
C ILE A 27 5.81 13.54 6.61
N ILE A 28 6.79 12.97 5.89
CA ILE A 28 8.00 13.71 5.48
C ILE A 28 7.63 14.87 4.56
N ASN A 29 6.81 14.62 3.53
CA ASN A 29 6.37 15.63 2.57
C ASN A 29 5.64 16.80 3.26
N LEU A 30 4.76 16.48 4.21
CA LEU A 30 3.91 17.46 4.87
C LEU A 30 4.65 18.25 5.96
N VAL A 31 5.46 17.58 6.78
CA VAL A 31 6.10 18.19 7.96
C VAL A 31 7.46 18.79 7.64
N PHE A 32 8.27 18.12 6.81
CA PHE A 32 9.67 18.51 6.59
C PHE A 32 9.87 19.25 5.27
N LEU A 33 9.14 18.89 4.22
CA LEU A 33 9.27 19.52 2.90
C LEU A 33 8.26 20.66 2.69
N GLY A 34 7.28 20.82 3.60
CA GLY A 34 6.30 21.90 3.55
C GLY A 34 5.35 21.82 2.36
N ALA A 35 5.16 20.63 1.78
CA ALA A 35 4.22 20.43 0.68
C ALA A 35 2.78 20.70 1.15
N SER A 36 1.93 21.15 0.22
CA SER A 36 0.51 21.29 0.54
C SER A 36 -0.11 19.92 0.83
N PHE A 37 -1.17 19.87 1.65
CA PHE A 37 -1.87 18.61 1.95
C PHE A 37 -2.33 17.91 0.67
N SER A 38 -2.78 18.68 -0.33
CA SER A 38 -3.22 18.16 -1.63
C SER A 38 -2.09 17.44 -2.38
N GLU A 39 -0.91 18.06 -2.46
CA GLU A 39 0.26 17.46 -3.11
C GLU A 39 0.75 16.22 -2.35
N ALA A 40 0.92 16.33 -1.03
CA ALA A 40 1.36 15.21 -0.20
C ALA A 40 0.39 14.02 -0.31
N PHE A 41 -0.91 14.28 -0.33
CA PHE A 41 -1.94 13.24 -0.46
C PHE A 41 -1.96 12.61 -1.85
N HIS A 42 -1.77 13.40 -2.90
CA HIS A 42 -1.64 12.89 -4.26
C HIS A 42 -0.42 11.97 -4.40
N ASP A 43 0.73 12.39 -3.89
CA ASP A 43 1.97 11.58 -3.87
C ASP A 43 1.79 10.31 -3.03
N PHE A 44 1.10 10.41 -1.90
CA PHE A 44 0.74 9.26 -1.06
C PHE A 44 -0.10 8.25 -1.84
N LEU A 45 -1.16 8.69 -2.53
CA LEU A 45 -2.04 7.79 -3.28
C LEU A 45 -1.31 7.09 -4.43
N LEU A 46 -0.46 7.82 -5.15
CA LEU A 46 0.35 7.25 -6.22
C LEU A 46 1.32 6.19 -5.68
N THR A 47 2.06 6.54 -4.61
CA THR A 47 3.03 5.63 -4.00
C THR A 47 2.33 4.41 -3.39
N PHE A 48 1.22 4.61 -2.70
CA PHE A 48 0.40 3.54 -2.14
C PHE A 48 -0.13 2.61 -3.22
N GLY A 49 -0.69 3.15 -4.31
CA GLY A 49 -1.19 2.34 -5.42
C GLY A 49 -0.10 1.47 -6.05
N LEU A 50 1.08 2.04 -6.31
CA LEU A 50 2.24 1.31 -6.81
C LEU A 50 2.69 0.21 -5.85
N MET A 51 2.88 0.53 -4.58
CA MET A 51 3.30 -0.42 -3.56
C MET A 51 2.26 -1.53 -3.37
N PHE A 52 0.98 -1.20 -3.48
CA PHE A 52 -0.12 -2.17 -3.40
C PHE A 52 -0.08 -3.16 -4.56
N VAL A 53 0.05 -2.68 -5.79
CA VAL A 53 0.14 -3.55 -6.97
C VAL A 53 1.35 -4.46 -6.89
N VAL A 54 2.53 -3.94 -6.52
CA VAL A 54 3.76 -4.72 -6.37
C VAL A 54 3.62 -5.76 -5.28
N THR A 55 3.10 -5.39 -4.11
CA THR A 55 2.91 -6.31 -2.98
C THR A 55 1.89 -7.40 -3.32
N PHE A 56 0.78 -7.01 -3.96
CA PHE A 56 -0.27 -7.94 -4.37
C PHE A 56 0.26 -8.96 -5.37
N ILE A 57 0.94 -8.52 -6.43
CA ILE A 57 1.54 -9.43 -7.42
C ILE A 57 2.63 -10.29 -6.79
N GLY A 58 3.53 -9.70 -5.99
CA GLY A 58 4.64 -10.41 -5.37
C GLY A 58 4.16 -11.53 -4.43
N LEU A 59 3.17 -11.25 -3.59
CA LEU A 59 2.60 -12.27 -2.69
C LEU A 59 1.76 -13.30 -3.44
N LEU A 60 1.06 -12.91 -4.52
CA LEU A 60 0.28 -13.84 -5.34
C LEU A 60 1.19 -14.79 -6.13
N TRP A 61 2.35 -14.31 -6.56
CA TRP A 61 3.38 -15.14 -7.21
C TRP A 61 4.04 -16.09 -6.21
N ASN A 62 4.43 -15.60 -5.03
CA ASN A 62 5.02 -16.45 -3.98
C ASN A 62 4.09 -17.61 -3.58
N LYS A 63 2.78 -17.35 -3.49
CA LYS A 63 1.78 -18.38 -3.20
C LYS A 63 1.60 -19.43 -4.31
N LYS A 64 2.07 -19.16 -5.54
CA LYS A 64 1.98 -20.12 -6.65
C LYS A 64 3.12 -21.16 -6.60
N ASP A 65 4.23 -20.80 -5.97
CA ASP A 65 5.45 -21.63 -5.88
C ASP A 65 5.50 -22.47 -4.57
N GLU A 66 4.55 -22.28 -3.65
CA GLU A 66 4.23 -23.17 -2.51
C GLU A 66 3.09 -24.15 -2.86
#